data_AF-A0A920R7A2-F1
#
_entry.id   AF-A0A920R7A2-F1
#
_cell.length_a   1.000
_cell.length_b   1.000
_cell.length_c   1.000
_cell.angle_alpha   90.00
_cell.angle_beta   90.00
_cell.angle_gamma   90.00
#
_symmetry.space_group_name_H-M   'P 1'
#
loop_
_entity.id
_entity.type
_entity.pdbx_description
1 polymer ?
#
loop_
_entity_poly.entity_id
_entity_poly.type
_entity_poly.pdbx_seq_one_letter_code
_entity_poly.pdbx_strand_id
1 'polypeptide(L)'
;MTIKVGAIVLAAGFSNRFGSLKLCAELNNGSTVFEQTLQRIRASVPEYKVITRPEIAHQLNSVETELNIFHDAEKGMGSTIAFSIGLIDDWDACLICLADMPFIQEDTYRRLAQSSLVKTLFPLSMSNK
;
A
#
# COMPACT_ATOMS: atom_id res chain seq x y z
N MET A 1 16.36 16.74 9.23
CA MET A 1 15.30 16.38 8.27
C MET A 1 14.77 15.02 8.70
N THR A 2 13.50 14.96 9.06
CA THR A 2 12.80 13.71 9.38
C THR A 2 12.40 13.08 8.05
N ILE A 3 12.77 11.82 7.81
CA ILE A 3 12.35 11.08 6.61
C ILE A 3 10.86 10.80 6.70
N LYS A 4 10.12 11.14 5.65
CA LYS A 4 8.68 10.95 5.53
C LYS A 4 8.39 9.65 4.77
N VAL A 5 7.74 8.70 5.44
CA VAL A 5 7.43 7.38 4.89
C VAL A 5 5.92 7.19 4.81
N GLY A 6 5.41 6.91 3.63
CA GLY A 6 4.01 6.56 3.43
C GLY A 6 3.81 5.10 3.00
N ALA A 7 2.56 4.66 2.92
CA ALA A 7 2.20 3.34 2.40
C ALA A 7 1.28 3.43 1.18
N ILE A 8 1.60 2.67 0.13
CA ILE A 8 0.71 2.45 -1.00
C ILE A 8 0.01 1.12 -0.77
N VAL A 9 -1.32 1.14 -0.64
CA VAL A 9 -2.14 -0.05 -0.44
C VAL A 9 -2.77 -0.45 -1.78
N LEU A 10 -2.26 -1.52 -2.38
CA LEU A 10 -2.71 -2.02 -3.68
C LEU A 10 -3.94 -2.91 -3.51
N ALA A 11 -5.11 -2.36 -3.80
CA ALA A 11 -6.41 -3.03 -3.80
C ALA A 11 -6.97 -3.29 -5.20
N ALA A 12 -6.29 -2.88 -6.28
CA ALA A 12 -6.79 -2.98 -7.66
C ALA A 12 -6.73 -4.39 -8.29
N GLY A 13 -6.32 -5.43 -7.56
CA GLY A 13 -6.09 -6.79 -8.11
C GLY A 13 -7.36 -7.57 -8.47
N PHE A 14 -7.35 -8.27 -9.61
CA PHE A 14 -8.54 -8.92 -10.20
C PHE A 14 -8.98 -10.22 -9.52
N SER A 15 -8.17 -10.81 -8.64
CA SER A 15 -8.50 -12.07 -7.94
C SER A 15 -8.96 -13.21 -8.88
N ASN A 16 -8.48 -13.25 -10.13
CA ASN A 16 -8.93 -14.18 -11.19
C ASN A 16 -8.84 -15.67 -10.79
N ARG A 17 -7.95 -16.03 -9.87
CA ARG A 17 -7.79 -17.41 -9.36
C ARG A 17 -8.64 -17.71 -8.12
N PHE A 18 -9.26 -16.70 -7.51
CA PHE A 18 -10.00 -16.81 -6.24
C PHE A 18 -11.51 -16.91 -6.44
N GLY A 19 -12.01 -16.73 -7.67
CA GLY A 19 -13.43 -16.92 -8.05
C GLY A 19 -14.44 -16.01 -7.36
N SER A 20 -13.99 -15.15 -6.44
CA SER A 20 -14.77 -14.27 -5.59
C SER A 20 -14.02 -12.96 -5.34
N LEU A 21 -14.73 -11.97 -4.82
CA LEU A 21 -14.18 -10.69 -4.39
C LEU A 21 -13.38 -10.87 -3.10
N LYS A 22 -12.15 -11.40 -3.22
CA LYS A 22 -11.27 -11.79 -2.11
C LYS A 22 -11.17 -10.74 -1.00
N LEU A 23 -11.13 -9.46 -1.37
CA LEU A 23 -11.00 -8.34 -0.44
C LEU A 23 -12.21 -8.17 0.49
N CYS A 24 -13.40 -8.59 0.05
CA CYS A 24 -14.64 -8.54 0.82
C CYS A 24 -14.93 -9.85 1.57
N ALA A 25 -14.06 -10.86 1.46
CA ALA A 25 -14.24 -12.09 2.21
C ALA A 25 -14.08 -11.82 3.71
N GLU A 26 -14.98 -12.38 4.52
CA GLU A 26 -14.94 -12.27 5.97
C GLU A 26 -13.88 -13.19 6.56
N LEU A 27 -13.20 -12.68 7.59
CA LEU A 27 -12.29 -13.42 8.45
C LEU A 27 -13.03 -13.91 9.69
N ASN A 28 -12.43 -14.84 10.44
CA ASN A 28 -13.04 -15.43 11.64
C ASN A 28 -13.39 -14.42 12.74
N ASN A 29 -12.84 -13.21 12.69
CA ASN A 29 -13.12 -12.12 13.63
C ASN A 29 -14.22 -11.17 13.14
N GLY A 30 -14.88 -11.46 12.01
CA GLY A 30 -15.97 -10.66 11.43
C GLY A 30 -15.52 -9.48 10.57
N SER A 31 -14.22 -9.17 10.50
CA SER A 31 -13.71 -8.14 9.58
C SER A 31 -13.51 -8.70 8.18
N THR A 32 -13.56 -7.84 7.16
CA THR A 32 -13.16 -8.24 5.81
C THR A 32 -11.64 -8.33 5.68
N VAL A 33 -11.16 -9.09 4.69
CA VAL A 33 -9.72 -9.15 4.33
C VAL A 33 -9.14 -7.76 4.12
N PHE A 34 -9.84 -6.88 3.39
CA PHE A 34 -9.40 -5.51 3.17
C PHE A 34 -9.37 -4.68 4.45
N GLU A 35 -10.45 -4.74 5.23
CA GLU A 35 -10.57 -3.99 6.48
C GLU A 35 -9.45 -4.32 7.46
N GLN A 36 -9.20 -5.60 7.72
CA GLN A 36 -8.12 -5.98 8.64
C GLN A 36 -6.76 -5.55 8.11
N THR A 37 -6.50 -5.71 6.80
CA THR A 37 -5.23 -5.29 6.21
C THR A 37 -5.02 -3.79 6.36
N LEU A 38 -6.04 -2.99 6.03
CA LEU A 38 -5.96 -1.54 6.09
C LEU A 38 -5.85 -1.02 7.53
N GLN A 39 -6.60 -1.60 8.48
CA GLN A 39 -6.49 -1.25 9.90
C GLN A 39 -5.06 -1.43 10.43
N ARG A 40 -4.40 -2.55 10.08
CA ARG A 40 -3.02 -2.80 10.50
C ARG A 40 -2.02 -1.83 9.88
N ILE A 41 -2.22 -1.45 8.62
CA ILE A 41 -1.37 -0.46 7.94
C ILE A 41 -1.57 0.93 8.57
N ARG A 42 -2.82 1.38 8.76
CA ARG A 42 -3.18 2.65 9.43
C ARG A 42 -2.55 2.77 10.83
N ALA A 43 -2.56 1.67 11.60
CA ALA A 43 -1.96 1.63 12.94
C ALA A 43 -0.41 1.69 12.93
N SER A 44 0.22 1.51 11.76
CA SER A 44 1.67 1.38 11.63
C SER A 44 2.32 2.52 10.86
N VAL A 45 1.64 3.06 9.85
CA VAL A 45 2.12 4.12 8.96
C VAL A 45 1.03 5.19 8.83
N PRO A 46 1.25 6.40 9.39
CA PRO A 46 0.20 7.43 9.47
C PRO A 46 -0.31 7.92 8.11
N GLU A 47 0.54 7.91 7.08
CA GLU A 47 0.20 8.36 5.74
C GLU A 47 0.13 7.18 4.78
N TYR A 48 -0.99 7.06 4.09
CA TYR A 48 -1.19 6.00 3.12
C TYR A 48 -2.12 6.44 2.00
N LYS A 49 -2.03 5.75 0.85
CA LYS A 49 -2.93 5.92 -0.28
C LYS A 49 -3.44 4.55 -0.71
N VAL A 50 -4.75 4.38 -0.74
CA VAL A 50 -5.37 3.14 -1.24
C VAL A 50 -5.61 3.28 -2.74
N ILE A 51 -5.08 2.33 -3.50
CA ILE A 51 -5.20 2.28 -4.96
C ILE A 51 -6.14 1.15 -5.33
N THR A 52 -7.23 1.48 -6.02
CA THR A 52 -8.26 0.53 -6.41
C THR A 52 -8.62 0.67 -7.88
N ARG A 53 -9.63 -0.06 -8.34
CA ARG A 53 -10.21 0.04 -9.68
C ARG A 53 -11.72 0.30 -9.60
N PRO A 54 -12.35 0.84 -10.66
CA PRO A 54 -13.75 1.26 -10.64
C PRO A 54 -14.72 0.18 -10.16
N GLU A 55 -14.51 -1.08 -10.55
CA GLU A 55 -15.45 -2.20 -10.37
C GLU A 55 -15.63 -2.61 -8.90
N ILE A 56 -14.66 -2.27 -8.04
CA ILE A 56 -14.66 -2.66 -6.63
C ILE A 56 -14.64 -1.46 -5.68
N ALA A 57 -14.49 -0.23 -6.21
CA ALA A 57 -14.36 0.97 -5.40
C ALA A 57 -15.55 1.16 -4.46
N HIS A 58 -16.78 0.93 -4.96
CA HIS A 58 -17.99 1.05 -4.15
C HIS A 58 -18.00 0.11 -2.94
N GLN A 59 -17.50 -1.12 -3.10
CA GLN A 59 -17.45 -2.12 -2.03
C GLN A 59 -16.44 -1.71 -0.95
N LEU A 60 -15.29 -1.17 -1.35
CA LEU A 60 -14.24 -0.73 -0.43
C LEU A 60 -14.57 0.60 0.26
N ASN A 61 -15.45 1.42 -0.33
CA ASN A 61 -15.82 2.75 0.17
C ASN A 61 -16.45 2.73 1.58
N SER A 62 -17.01 1.59 1.97
CA SER A 62 -17.53 1.38 3.33
C SER A 62 -16.44 1.36 4.42
N VAL A 63 -15.19 1.08 4.03
CA VAL A 63 -14.02 0.93 4.92
C VAL A 63 -13.03 2.10 4.77
N GLU A 64 -12.92 2.66 3.56
CA GLU A 64 -12.05 3.81 3.24
C GLU A 64 -12.72 4.70 2.21
N THR A 65 -12.87 5.99 2.54
CA THR A 65 -13.49 6.98 1.66
C THR A 65 -12.50 7.61 0.68
N GLU A 66 -11.21 7.66 1.04
CA GLU A 66 -10.15 8.26 0.22
C GLU A 66 -9.50 7.24 -0.73
N LEU A 67 -10.32 6.71 -1.65
CA LEU A 67 -9.86 5.75 -2.65
C LEU A 67 -9.31 6.46 -3.89
N ASN A 68 -8.13 6.03 -4.34
CA ASN A 68 -7.53 6.47 -5.61
C ASN A 68 -7.84 5.44 -6.69
N ILE A 69 -8.66 5.81 -7.67
CA ILE A 69 -9.17 4.89 -8.68
C ILE A 69 -8.24 4.91 -9.91
N PHE A 70 -7.64 3.77 -10.21
CA PHE A 70 -6.89 3.55 -11.44
C PHE A 70 -7.73 2.79 -12.45
N HIS A 71 -8.05 3.43 -13.58
CA HIS A 71 -8.94 2.87 -14.60
C HIS A 71 -8.28 1.77 -15.44
N ASP A 72 -6.95 1.77 -15.58
CA ASP A 72 -6.23 0.81 -16.43
C ASP A 72 -5.58 -0.32 -15.60
N ALA A 73 -6.23 -0.77 -14.53
CA ALA A 73 -5.67 -1.77 -13.62
C ALA A 73 -5.34 -3.10 -14.32
N GLU A 74 -6.02 -3.41 -15.43
CA GLU A 74 -5.82 -4.59 -16.28
C GLU A 74 -4.43 -4.63 -16.93
N LYS A 75 -3.74 -3.49 -17.03
CA LYS A 75 -2.32 -3.42 -17.44
C LYS A 75 -1.38 -4.06 -16.40
N GLY A 76 -1.90 -4.41 -15.23
CA GLY A 76 -1.23 -5.19 -14.20
C GLY A 76 -0.63 -4.36 -13.07
N MET A 77 -0.06 -5.06 -12.09
CA MET A 77 0.42 -4.47 -10.83
C MET A 77 1.49 -3.41 -11.04
N GLY A 78 2.38 -3.56 -12.03
CA GLY A 78 3.41 -2.57 -12.34
C GLY A 78 2.82 -1.21 -12.76
N SER A 79 1.77 -1.22 -13.58
CA SER A 79 1.07 0.00 -13.98
C SER A 79 0.30 0.64 -12.82
N THR A 80 -0.31 -0.17 -11.96
CA THR A 80 -0.93 0.33 -10.72
C THR A 80 0.09 1.00 -9.80
N ILE A 81 1.29 0.41 -9.65
CA ILE A 81 2.38 1.02 -8.88
C ILE A 81 2.82 2.33 -9.54
N ALA A 82 3.07 2.34 -10.85
CA ALA A 82 3.48 3.55 -11.57
C ALA A 82 2.47 4.70 -11.40
N PHE A 83 1.17 4.40 -11.52
CA PHE A 83 0.10 5.36 -11.23
C PHE A 83 0.17 5.87 -9.79
N SER A 84 0.32 4.97 -8.81
CA SER A 84 0.33 5.33 -7.40
C SER A 84 1.52 6.20 -6.99
N ILE A 85 2.69 6.00 -7.60
CA ILE A 85 3.87 6.83 -7.36
C ILE A 85 3.63 8.27 -7.82
N GLY A 86 2.90 8.45 -8.92
CA GLY A 86 2.52 9.79 -9.41
C GLY A 86 1.57 10.56 -8.49
N LEU A 87 0.99 9.91 -7.47
CA LEU A 87 0.11 10.54 -6.47
C LEU A 87 0.85 10.96 -5.20
N ILE A 88 2.14 10.65 -5.09
CA ILE A 88 2.97 10.97 -3.91
C ILE A 88 3.51 12.39 -4.06
N ASP A 89 3.30 13.22 -3.05
CA ASP A 89 3.76 14.61 -3.05
C ASP A 89 5.15 14.75 -2.40
N ASP A 90 5.27 14.39 -1.13
CA ASP A 90 6.42 14.75 -0.29
C ASP A 90 6.99 13.57 0.54
N TRP A 91 6.68 12.32 0.16
CA TRP A 91 7.28 11.15 0.81
C TRP A 91 8.69 10.88 0.28
N ASP A 92 9.64 10.67 1.19
CA ASP A 92 11.01 10.27 0.86
C ASP A 92 11.09 8.76 0.52
N ALA A 93 10.18 7.96 1.07
CA ALA A 93 10.07 6.53 0.83
C ALA A 93 8.62 6.05 0.94
N CYS A 94 8.31 4.91 0.31
CA CYS A 94 7.01 4.27 0.47
C CYS A 94 7.12 2.76 0.67
N LEU A 95 6.20 2.22 1.47
CA LEU A 95 5.93 0.79 1.51
C LEU A 95 4.92 0.43 0.42
N ILE A 96 5.17 -0.66 -0.30
CA ILE A 96 4.17 -1.24 -1.20
C ILE A 96 3.49 -2.39 -0.46
N CYS A 97 2.19 -2.24 -0.17
CA CYS A 97 1.40 -3.19 0.60
C CYS A 97 0.28 -3.76 -0.25
N LEU A 98 0.14 -5.09 -0.31
CA LEU A 98 -1.04 -5.71 -0.94
C LEU A 98 -2.22 -5.69 0.04
N ALA A 99 -3.39 -5.32 -0.46
CA ALA A 99 -4.62 -5.21 0.32
C ALA A 99 -5.19 -6.55 0.81
N ASP A 100 -4.61 -7.67 0.39
CA ASP A 100 -5.08 -9.02 0.64
C ASP A 100 -4.20 -9.82 1.60
N MET A 101 -3.38 -9.12 2.41
CA MET A 101 -2.47 -9.70 3.40
C MET A 101 -2.86 -9.35 4.86
N PRO A 102 -4.01 -9.84 5.36
CA PRO A 102 -4.57 -9.43 6.65
C PRO A 102 -3.79 -9.92 7.87
N PHE A 103 -2.79 -10.78 7.68
CA PHE A 103 -2.01 -11.40 8.75
C PHE A 103 -0.60 -10.82 8.92
N ILE A 104 -0.18 -9.87 8.07
CA ILE A 104 1.05 -9.12 8.34
C ILE A 104 0.84 -8.31 9.62
N GLN A 105 1.74 -8.47 10.58
CA GLN A 105 1.67 -7.78 11.86
C GLN A 105 2.04 -6.31 11.72
N GLU A 106 1.42 -5.47 12.54
CA GLU A 106 1.73 -4.04 12.61
C GLU A 106 3.22 -3.77 12.88
N ASP A 107 3.84 -4.59 13.73
CA ASP A 107 5.26 -4.45 14.06
C ASP A 107 6.15 -4.66 12.82
N THR A 108 5.74 -5.51 11.89
CA THR A 108 6.44 -5.69 10.61
C THR A 108 6.38 -4.41 9.78
N TYR A 109 5.22 -3.78 9.65
CA TYR A 109 5.08 -2.51 8.93
C TYR A 109 5.90 -1.40 9.61
N ARG A 110 5.83 -1.28 10.94
CA ARG A 110 6.62 -0.29 11.70
C ARG A 110 8.11 -0.47 11.48
N ARG A 111 8.62 -1.70 11.58
CA ARG A 111 10.06 -1.99 11.36
C ARG A 111 10.49 -1.68 9.93
N LEU A 112 9.68 -2.03 8.93
CA LEU A 112 10.00 -1.73 7.53
C LEU A 112 10.01 -0.22 7.28
N ALA A 113 9.01 0.51 7.78
CA ALA A 113 8.97 1.96 7.68
C ALA A 113 10.21 2.61 8.35
N GLN A 114 10.60 2.14 9.54
CA GLN A 114 11.79 2.63 10.23
C GLN A 114 13.11 2.23 9.55
N SER A 115 13.16 1.10 8.84
CA SER A 115 14.38 0.66 8.13
C SER A 115 14.75 1.56 6.95
N SER A 116 13.78 2.28 6.39
CA SER A 116 14.03 3.26 5.32
C SER A 116 14.82 4.50 5.80
N LEU A 117 15.03 4.63 7.12
CA LEU A 117 15.88 5.65 7.73
C LEU A 117 17.39 5.41 7.54
N VAL A 118 17.78 4.24 7.02
CA VAL A 118 19.19 3.96 6.72
C VAL A 118 19.55 4.67 5.41
N LYS A 119 19.99 5.92 5.52
CA LYS A 119 20.82 6.56 4.49
C LYS A 119 21.94 5.59 4.13
N THR A 120 21.88 5.03 2.93
CA THR A 120 23.08 4.51 2.26
C THR A 120 23.98 5.71 1.97
N LEU A 121 24.75 6.14 2.98
CA LEU A 121 25.94 6.95 2.79
C LEU A 121 26.95 6.05 2.08
N PHE A 122 26.87 5.98 0.74
CA PHE A 122 28.09 5.77 -0.01
C PHE A 122 28.96 7.00 0.28
N PRO A 123 30.15 6.87 0.88
CA PRO A 123 31.12 7.95 0.79
C PRO A 123 31.46 8.08 -0.70
N LEU A 124 30.91 9.10 -1.35
CA LEU A 124 31.47 9.61 -2.59
C LEU A 124 32.87 10.08 -2.25
N SER A 125 33.85 9.18 -2.40
CA SER A 125 35.25 9.55 -2.52
C SER A 125 35.36 10.41 -3.78
N MET A 126 35.24 11.73 -3.62
CA MET A 126 35.72 12.67 -4.62
C MET A 126 37.24 12.51 -4.69
N SER A 127 37.68 11.62 -5.57
CA SER A 127 39.07 11.58 -6.00
C SER A 127 39.27 12.76 -6.95
N ASN A 128 39.77 13.87 -6.43
CA ASN A 128 40.40 14.89 -7.27
C ASN A 128 41.59 14.25 -7.98
N LYS A 129 41.50 14.14 -9.30
CA LYS A 129 42.65 14.08 -10.19
C LYS A 129 42.53 15.23 -11.19
#